data_AF-A0A4Q5QW97-F1
#
_entry.id   AF-A0A4Q5QW97-F1
#
_cell.length_a   1.000
_cell.length_b   1.000
_cell.length_c   1.000
_cell.angle_alpha   90.00
_cell.angle_beta   90.00
_cell.angle_gamma   90.00
#
_symmetry.space_group_name_H-M   'P 1'
#
loop_
_entity.id
_entity.type
_entity.pdbx_description
1 polymer ?
#
loop_
_entity_poly.entity_id
_entity_poly.type
_entity_poly.pdbx_seq_one_letter_code
_entity_poly.pdbx_strand_id
1 'polypeptide(L)'
;MRKVGEHDRGIATWLMIGVIMIVVQVLIGGITRLTESGLSITEWKPITGALPPLNHADWTSEFDKYRQTDQFKYINQTITLSEFKFIFFWEWMHRQWARLLGIVFLVGFVYFLTKKRFKKEMIMPMAILFVLGALQGLIGWIMVKSGLVPQKYYVGHVELTTHFLAALILLAYTQWFAMSLLPSFQTKVKSPPLKNYLWLILV
;
A
#
# COMPACT_ATOMS: atom_id res chain seq x y z
N MET A 1 22.57 18.64 8.69
CA MET A 1 21.77 17.40 8.70
C MET A 1 22.00 16.68 10.03
N ARG A 2 20.98 16.56 10.88
CA ARG A 2 21.08 15.83 12.16
C ARG A 2 21.33 14.35 11.87
N LYS A 3 22.48 13.82 12.31
CA LYS A 3 22.76 12.38 12.28
C LYS A 3 21.71 11.71 13.17
N VAL A 4 20.77 10.97 12.57
CA VAL A 4 19.83 10.14 13.33
C VAL A 4 20.69 9.12 14.07
N GLY A 5 20.75 9.26 15.40
CA GLY A 5 21.66 8.49 16.25
C GLY A 5 21.37 7.00 16.19
N GLU A 6 22.42 6.19 16.22
CA GLU A 6 22.50 4.72 16.33
C GLU A 6 21.39 3.88 15.66
N HIS A 7 21.81 3.11 14.66
CA HIS A 7 21.04 2.21 13.79
C HIS A 7 20.18 1.19 14.56
N ASP A 8 18.87 1.40 14.64
CA ASP A 8 17.95 0.31 14.99
C ASP A 8 17.61 -0.47 13.72
N ARG A 9 18.40 -1.53 13.47
CA ARG A 9 18.21 -2.43 12.32
C ARG A 9 16.80 -3.01 12.29
N GLY A 10 16.14 -3.20 13.44
CA GLY A 10 14.78 -3.72 13.50
C GLY A 10 13.76 -2.75 12.91
N ILE A 11 13.84 -1.47 13.30
CA ILE A 11 12.95 -0.43 12.75
C ILE A 11 13.22 -0.24 11.26
N ALA A 12 14.50 -0.20 10.86
CA ALA A 12 14.89 -0.07 9.46
C ALA A 12 14.34 -1.23 8.61
N THR A 13 14.52 -2.48 9.05
CA THR A 13 13.98 -3.65 8.35
C THR A 13 12.46 -3.63 8.26
N TRP A 14 11.76 -3.23 9.34
CA TRP A 14 10.30 -3.08 9.31
C TRP A 14 9.83 -2.02 8.30
N LEU A 15 10.49 -0.86 8.25
CA LEU A 15 10.19 0.16 7.24
C LEU A 15 10.50 -0.33 5.82
N MET A 16 11.59 -1.10 5.63
CA MET A 16 11.92 -1.72 4.33
C MET A 16 10.88 -2.76 3.88
N ILE A 17 10.34 -3.55 4.81
CA ILE A 17 9.19 -4.43 4.53
C ILE A 17 8.02 -3.56 4.06
N GLY A 18 7.74 -2.46 4.74
CA GLY A 18 6.74 -1.47 4.34
C GLY A 18 6.95 -0.94 2.93
N VAL A 19 8.18 -0.60 2.55
CA VAL A 19 8.54 -0.17 1.19
C VAL A 19 8.16 -1.22 0.15
N ILE A 20 8.53 -2.48 0.38
CA ILE A 20 8.16 -3.59 -0.51
C ILE A 20 6.65 -3.72 -0.60
N MET A 21 5.94 -3.63 0.53
CA MET A 21 4.48 -3.69 0.55
C MET A 21 3.82 -2.55 -0.23
N ILE A 22 4.36 -1.32 -0.15
CA ILE A 22 3.86 -0.17 -0.93
C ILE A 22 4.11 -0.39 -2.42
N VAL A 23 5.27 -0.91 -2.83
CA VAL A 23 5.53 -1.27 -4.24
C VAL A 23 4.51 -2.29 -4.74
N VAL A 24 4.25 -3.34 -3.96
CA VAL A 24 3.23 -4.35 -4.30
C VAL A 24 1.84 -3.71 -4.36
N GLN A 25 1.49 -2.81 -3.43
CA GLN A 25 0.22 -2.06 -3.47
C GLN A 25 0.07 -1.29 -4.79
N VAL A 26 1.12 -0.60 -5.22
CA VAL A 26 1.13 0.16 -6.49
C VAL A 26 0.93 -0.77 -7.69
N LEU A 27 1.58 -1.93 -7.71
CA LEU A 27 1.42 -2.91 -8.79
C LEU A 27 -0.01 -3.47 -8.83
N ILE A 28 -0.59 -3.85 -7.68
CA ILE A 28 -1.98 -4.31 -7.60
C ILE A 28 -2.94 -3.20 -8.03
N GLY A 29 -2.69 -1.95 -7.66
CA GLY A 29 -3.46 -0.79 -8.13
C GLY A 29 -3.37 -0.60 -9.65
N GLY A 30 -2.19 -0.81 -10.24
CA GLY A 30 -1.98 -0.82 -11.69
C GLY A 30 -2.81 -1.90 -12.39
N ILE A 31 -2.81 -3.12 -11.86
CA ILE A 31 -3.64 -4.22 -12.38
C ILE A 31 -5.13 -3.87 -12.27
N THR A 32 -5.56 -3.34 -11.13
CA THR A 32 -6.96 -2.90 -10.89
C THR A 32 -7.39 -1.85 -11.92
N ARG A 33 -6.49 -0.95 -12.32
CA ARG A 33 -6.76 0.02 -13.38
C ARG A 33 -6.82 -0.63 -14.76
N LEU A 34 -5.85 -1.45 -15.12
CA LEU A 34 -5.73 -2.08 -16.44
C LEU A 34 -6.83 -3.11 -16.72
N THR A 35 -7.38 -3.72 -15.67
CA THR A 35 -8.53 -4.63 -15.73
C THR A 35 -9.87 -3.92 -15.56
N GLU A 36 -9.87 -2.58 -15.46
CA GLU A 36 -11.05 -1.73 -15.26
C GLU A 36 -11.87 -2.06 -14.00
N SER A 37 -11.24 -2.70 -13.03
CA SER A 37 -11.84 -3.23 -11.82
C SER A 37 -12.21 -2.17 -10.79
N GLY A 38 -11.72 -0.94 -10.92
CA GLY A 38 -11.74 0.07 -9.85
C GLY A 38 -13.10 0.60 -9.39
N LEU A 39 -14.21 0.15 -9.97
CA LEU A 39 -15.59 0.53 -9.60
C LEU A 39 -16.51 -0.69 -9.38
N SER A 40 -15.94 -1.89 -9.30
CA SER A 40 -16.67 -3.14 -9.09
C SER A 40 -17.27 -3.28 -7.67
N ILE A 41 -16.69 -2.61 -6.67
CA ILE A 41 -17.15 -2.58 -5.27
C ILE A 41 -17.74 -1.21 -4.96
N THR A 42 -19.07 -1.14 -4.94
CA THR A 42 -19.83 0.12 -4.81
C THR A 42 -19.94 0.63 -3.38
N GLU A 43 -19.76 -0.25 -2.39
CA GLU A 43 -19.93 0.08 -0.98
C GLU A 43 -18.60 0.12 -0.24
N TRP A 44 -18.44 1.11 0.63
CA TRP A 44 -17.30 1.17 1.53
C TRP A 44 -17.58 0.41 2.83
N LYS A 45 -17.02 -0.80 2.93
CA LYS A 45 -17.06 -1.65 4.14
C LYS A 45 -15.65 -1.82 4.71
N PRO A 46 -15.18 -0.95 5.62
CA PRO A 46 -13.81 -0.99 6.13
C PRO A 46 -13.46 -2.32 6.83
N ILE A 47 -14.40 -2.85 7.62
CA ILE A 47 -14.20 -4.05 8.44
C ILE A 47 -14.82 -5.28 7.75
N THR A 48 -16.13 -5.25 7.50
CA THR A 48 -16.87 -6.41 6.95
C THR A 48 -16.49 -6.74 5.50
N GLY A 49 -15.94 -5.80 4.75
CA GLY A 49 -15.42 -6.02 3.39
C GLY A 49 -14.01 -6.64 3.35
N ALA A 50 -13.48 -7.10 4.49
CA ALA A 50 -12.22 -7.85 4.54
C ALA A 50 -12.37 -9.25 3.91
N LEU A 51 -13.53 -9.88 4.09
CA LEU A 51 -13.87 -11.13 3.42
C LEU A 51 -14.65 -10.82 2.12
N PRO A 52 -14.35 -11.51 1.02
CA PRO A 52 -15.17 -11.43 -0.18
C PRO A 52 -16.51 -12.18 0.05
N PRO A 53 -17.51 -12.01 -0.84
CA PRO A 53 -18.73 -12.80 -0.80
C PRO A 53 -18.43 -14.31 -0.78
N LEU A 54 -19.06 -15.05 0.14
CA LEU A 54 -18.70 -16.45 0.42
C LEU A 54 -19.67 -17.45 -0.19
N ASN A 55 -20.89 -17.02 -0.50
CA ASN A 55 -21.93 -17.88 -1.08
C ASN A 55 -22.55 -17.23 -2.33
N HIS A 56 -23.36 -17.99 -3.06
CA HIS A 56 -23.97 -17.53 -4.30
C HIS A 56 -24.89 -16.31 -4.09
N ALA A 57 -25.68 -16.28 -3.02
CA ALA A 57 -26.61 -15.18 -2.74
C ALA A 57 -25.87 -13.86 -2.50
N ASP A 58 -24.77 -13.89 -1.74
CA ASP A 58 -23.92 -12.70 -1.51
C ASP A 58 -23.31 -12.20 -2.82
N TRP A 59 -22.83 -13.12 -3.67
CA TRP A 59 -22.28 -12.79 -4.98
C TRP A 59 -23.33 -12.15 -5.89
N THR A 60 -24.55 -12.69 -5.91
CA THR A 60 -25.67 -12.10 -6.66
C THR A 60 -26.00 -10.71 -6.13
N SER A 61 -26.07 -10.52 -4.81
CA SER A 61 -26.33 -9.20 -4.21
C SER A 61 -25.30 -8.14 -4.60
N GLU A 62 -24.00 -8.45 -4.52
CA GLU A 62 -22.96 -7.50 -4.93
C GLU A 62 -22.98 -7.25 -6.45
N PHE A 63 -23.27 -8.27 -7.26
CA PHE A 63 -23.43 -8.08 -8.70
C PHE A 63 -24.64 -7.20 -9.04
N ASP A 64 -25.77 -7.38 -8.35
CA ASP A 64 -26.98 -6.57 -8.51
C ASP A 64 -26.71 -5.10 -8.22
N LYS A 65 -25.89 -4.80 -7.21
CA LYS A 65 -25.41 -3.43 -6.93
C LYS A 65 -24.55 -2.90 -8.06
N TYR A 66 -23.60 -3.71 -8.54
CA TYR A 66 -22.76 -3.33 -9.66
C TYR A 66 -23.59 -3.06 -10.95
N ARG A 67 -24.66 -3.82 -11.19
CA ARG A 67 -25.58 -3.59 -12.32
C ARG A 67 -26.28 -2.23 -12.30
N GLN A 68 -26.36 -1.60 -11.14
CA GLN A 68 -26.93 -0.25 -11.00
C GLN A 68 -25.92 0.86 -11.36
N THR A 69 -24.63 0.55 -11.48
CA THR A 69 -23.59 1.50 -11.86
C THR A 69 -23.65 1.82 -13.35
N ASP A 70 -23.19 3.01 -13.71
CA ASP A 70 -23.09 3.39 -15.11
C ASP A 70 -21.96 2.64 -15.83
N GLN A 71 -20.91 2.19 -15.12
CA GLN A 71 -19.91 1.30 -15.72
C GLN A 71 -20.55 0.00 -16.24
N PHE A 72 -21.43 -0.65 -15.46
CA PHE A 72 -22.18 -1.80 -15.96
C PHE A 72 -23.10 -1.41 -17.12
N LYS A 73 -23.91 -0.37 -16.96
CA LYS A 73 -24.92 0.03 -17.96
C LYS A 73 -24.34 0.47 -19.29
N TYR A 74 -23.09 0.91 -19.38
CA TYR A 74 -22.53 1.46 -20.63
C TYR A 74 -21.29 0.73 -21.13
N ILE A 75 -20.53 0.07 -20.25
CA ILE A 75 -19.28 -0.62 -20.62
C ILE A 75 -19.42 -2.13 -20.48
N ASN A 76 -19.98 -2.59 -19.35
CA ASN A 76 -19.96 -4.00 -18.95
C ASN A 76 -21.34 -4.68 -19.00
N GLN A 77 -22.24 -4.26 -19.89
CA GLN A 77 -23.66 -4.68 -19.90
C GLN A 77 -23.85 -6.19 -20.02
N THR A 78 -22.90 -6.87 -20.65
CA THR A 78 -23.00 -8.29 -21.03
C THR A 78 -22.14 -9.20 -20.15
N ILE A 79 -21.45 -8.66 -19.14
CA ILE A 79 -20.56 -9.50 -18.33
C ILE A 79 -21.36 -10.52 -17.51
N THR A 80 -20.83 -11.72 -17.42
CA THR A 80 -21.33 -12.80 -16.59
C THR A 80 -20.96 -12.59 -15.12
N LEU A 81 -21.59 -13.35 -14.22
CA LEU A 81 -21.19 -13.36 -12.81
C LEU A 81 -19.72 -13.78 -12.62
N SER A 82 -19.19 -14.64 -13.49
CA SER A 82 -17.78 -15.07 -13.44
C SER A 82 -16.82 -13.93 -13.77
N GLU A 83 -17.15 -13.14 -14.80
CA GLU A 83 -16.37 -11.95 -15.17
C GLU A 83 -16.50 -10.85 -14.12
N PHE A 84 -17.68 -10.69 -13.51
CA PHE A 84 -17.85 -9.81 -12.35
C PHE A 84 -16.94 -10.22 -11.18
N LYS A 85 -16.87 -11.51 -10.84
CA LYS A 85 -15.95 -12.02 -9.79
C LYS A 85 -14.49 -11.69 -10.08
N PHE A 86 -14.08 -11.71 -11.35
CA PHE A 86 -12.72 -11.37 -11.75
C PHE A 86 -12.40 -9.90 -11.46
N ILE A 87 -13.26 -8.96 -11.89
CA ILE A 87 -13.03 -7.54 -11.61
C ILE A 87 -13.15 -7.23 -10.11
N PHE A 88 -14.13 -7.84 -9.43
CA PHE A 88 -14.30 -7.73 -7.99
C PHE A 88 -13.05 -8.18 -7.23
N PHE A 89 -12.44 -9.30 -7.64
CA PHE A 89 -11.26 -9.85 -6.99
C PHE A 89 -10.11 -8.85 -6.98
N TRP A 90 -9.80 -8.20 -8.10
CA TRP A 90 -8.69 -7.26 -8.18
C TRP A 90 -8.92 -6.03 -7.32
N GLU A 91 -10.13 -5.48 -7.34
CA GLU A 91 -10.45 -4.35 -6.47
C GLU A 91 -10.44 -4.74 -4.99
N TRP A 92 -11.01 -5.89 -4.64
CA TRP A 92 -11.00 -6.43 -3.27
C TRP A 92 -9.56 -6.67 -2.79
N MET A 93 -8.72 -7.29 -3.62
CA MET A 93 -7.32 -7.57 -3.29
C MET A 93 -6.51 -6.28 -3.12
N HIS A 94 -6.75 -5.27 -3.96
CA HIS A 94 -6.13 -3.94 -3.83
C HIS A 94 -6.50 -3.27 -2.50
N ARG A 95 -7.79 -3.30 -2.13
CA ARG A 95 -8.27 -2.77 -0.84
C ARG A 95 -7.73 -3.59 0.32
N GLN A 96 -7.65 -4.92 0.18
CA GLN A 96 -7.27 -5.80 1.26
C GLN A 96 -5.77 -5.79 1.54
N TRP A 97 -4.94 -5.62 0.51
CA TRP A 97 -3.51 -5.36 0.68
C TRP A 97 -3.26 -4.03 1.40
N ALA A 98 -4.06 -2.98 1.12
CA ALA A 98 -3.96 -1.71 1.83
C ALA A 98 -4.32 -1.85 3.32
N ARG A 99 -5.35 -2.66 3.64
CA ARG A 99 -5.70 -2.97 5.04
C ARG A 99 -4.56 -3.71 5.73
N LEU A 100 -3.98 -4.72 5.07
CA LEU A 100 -2.83 -5.46 5.60
C LEU A 100 -1.63 -4.55 5.85
N LEU A 101 -1.34 -3.64 4.93
CA LEU A 101 -0.30 -2.61 5.09
C LEU A 101 -0.56 -1.77 6.34
N GLY A 102 -1.79 -1.28 6.52
CA GLY A 102 -2.18 -0.55 7.72
C GLY A 102 -1.95 -1.34 9.02
N ILE A 103 -2.29 -2.64 9.03
CA ILE A 103 -2.06 -3.52 10.18
C ILE A 103 -0.55 -3.71 10.45
N VAL A 104 0.25 -4.00 9.42
CA VAL A 104 1.71 -4.19 9.57
C VAL A 104 2.37 -2.94 10.13
N PHE A 105 1.95 -1.76 9.68
CA PHE A 105 2.48 -0.50 10.21
C PHE A 105 1.98 -0.21 11.62
N LEU A 106 0.70 -0.40 11.91
CA LEU A 106 0.15 -0.14 13.25
C LEU A 106 0.75 -1.08 14.30
N VAL A 107 0.80 -2.39 14.01
CA VAL A 107 1.37 -3.41 14.90
C VAL A 107 2.87 -3.17 15.10
N GLY A 108 3.61 -2.90 14.03
CA GLY A 108 5.04 -2.58 14.13
C GLY A 108 5.29 -1.34 14.98
N PHE A 109 4.50 -0.27 14.77
CA PHE A 109 4.60 0.94 15.57
C PHE A 109 4.33 0.71 17.06
N VAL A 110 3.23 0.02 17.41
CA VAL A 110 2.89 -0.31 18.81
C VAL A 110 3.98 -1.19 19.43
N TYR A 111 4.51 -2.16 18.68
CA TYR A 111 5.60 -3.02 19.15
C TYR A 111 6.86 -2.20 19.49
N PHE A 112 7.34 -1.35 18.58
CA PHE A 112 8.55 -0.55 18.83
C PHE A 112 8.33 0.55 19.89
N LEU A 113 7.10 1.07 20.01
CA LEU A 113 6.71 2.01 21.06
C LEU A 113 6.77 1.37 22.43
N THR A 114 6.15 0.20 22.62
CA THR A 114 6.14 -0.54 23.89
C THR A 114 7.53 -1.03 24.29
N LYS A 115 8.39 -1.34 23.31
CA LYS A 115 9.80 -1.67 23.53
C LYS A 115 10.71 -0.46 23.73
N LYS A 116 10.16 0.77 23.75
CA LYS A 116 10.90 2.03 23.93
C LYS A 116 12.09 2.18 22.96
N ARG A 117 11.94 1.68 21.74
CA ARG A 117 13.00 1.71 20.71
C ARG A 117 13.02 3.01 19.91
N PHE A 118 11.96 3.80 19.98
CA PHE A 118 11.91 5.10 19.32
C PHE A 118 12.76 6.15 20.01
N LYS A 119 13.65 6.76 19.24
CA LYS A 119 14.39 7.96 19.64
C LYS A 119 13.54 9.20 19.35
N LYS A 120 13.83 10.31 20.05
CA LYS A 120 13.05 11.56 19.91
C LYS A 120 13.03 12.06 18.46
N GLU A 121 14.11 11.84 17.72
CA GLU A 121 14.27 12.22 16.32
C GLU A 121 13.41 11.39 15.37
N MET A 122 12.96 10.20 15.78
CA MET A 122 12.12 9.30 14.97
C MET A 122 10.63 9.64 15.10
N ILE A 123 10.22 10.38 16.14
CA ILE A 123 8.80 10.66 16.41
C ILE A 123 8.17 11.46 15.28
N MET A 124 8.80 12.57 14.87
CA MET A 124 8.24 13.43 13.83
C MET A 124 8.20 12.72 12.47
N PRO A 125 9.26 12.01 12.02
CA PRO A 125 9.17 11.24 10.80
C PRO A 125 8.10 10.15 10.81
N MET A 126 7.92 9.48 11.94
CA MET A 126 6.87 8.47 12.09
C MET A 126 5.47 9.09 12.02
N ALA A 127 5.26 10.25 12.65
CA ALA A 127 3.98 10.96 12.60
C ALA A 127 3.65 11.37 11.16
N ILE A 128 4.63 11.90 10.40
CA ILE A 128 4.46 12.24 8.98
C ILE A 128 4.11 10.98 8.18
N LEU A 129 4.79 9.85 8.43
CA LEU A 129 4.51 8.58 7.75
C LEU A 129 3.05 8.14 7.94
N PHE A 130 2.53 8.19 9.17
CA PHE A 130 1.14 7.84 9.45
C PHE A 130 0.14 8.81 8.81
N VAL A 131 0.45 10.12 8.81
CA VAL A 131 -0.38 11.12 8.11
C VAL A 131 -0.41 10.86 6.61
N LEU A 132 0.73 10.61 5.98
CA LEU A 132 0.79 10.27 4.56
C LEU A 132 0.02 8.99 4.24
N GLY A 133 0.13 7.95 5.08
CA GLY A 133 -0.64 6.71 4.94
C GLY A 133 -2.16 6.93 5.07
N ALA A 134 -2.59 7.74 6.04
CA ALA A 134 -4.01 8.07 6.22
C ALA A 134 -4.54 8.90 5.04
N LEU A 135 -3.78 9.88 4.57
CA LEU A 135 -4.11 10.67 3.37
C LEU A 135 -4.19 9.78 2.13
N GLN A 136 -3.31 8.80 1.98
CA GLN A 136 -3.35 7.85 0.87
C GLN A 136 -4.67 7.07 0.83
N GLY A 137 -5.11 6.56 1.99
CA GLY A 137 -6.40 5.89 2.13
C GLY A 137 -7.58 6.81 1.84
N LEU A 138 -7.53 8.06 2.33
CA LEU A 138 -8.57 9.07 2.10
C LEU A 138 -8.69 9.43 0.61
N ILE A 139 -7.56 9.68 -0.06
CA ILE A 139 -7.53 9.99 -1.50
C ILE A 139 -8.08 8.80 -2.29
N GLY A 140 -7.69 7.57 -1.95
CA GLY A 140 -8.21 6.36 -2.60
C GLY A 140 -9.72 6.20 -2.44
N TRP A 141 -10.26 6.50 -1.25
CA TRP A 141 -11.70 6.49 -1.02
C TRP A 141 -12.44 7.55 -1.83
N ILE A 142 -11.93 8.79 -1.88
CA ILE A 142 -12.50 9.88 -2.69
C ILE A 142 -12.51 9.50 -4.17
N MET A 143 -11.40 8.93 -4.67
CA MET A 143 -11.24 8.49 -6.06
C MET A 143 -12.31 7.47 -6.48
N VAL A 144 -12.59 6.46 -5.65
CA VAL A 144 -13.66 5.50 -5.97
C VAL A 144 -15.03 6.18 -5.89
N LYS A 145 -15.27 6.96 -4.83
CA LYS A 145 -16.56 7.64 -4.63
C LYS A 145 -16.89 8.58 -5.79
N SER A 146 -15.91 9.29 -6.35
CA SER A 146 -16.13 10.19 -7.49
C SER A 146 -16.39 9.46 -8.81
N GLY A 147 -16.05 8.18 -8.92
CA GLY A 147 -16.36 7.32 -10.06
C GLY A 147 -17.73 6.62 -9.98
N LEU A 148 -18.37 6.60 -8.81
CA LEU A 148 -19.69 6.00 -8.58
C LEU A 148 -20.83 7.03 -8.63
N VAL A 149 -20.77 7.95 -9.60
CA VAL A 149 -21.79 8.98 -9.82
C VAL A 149 -22.32 8.89 -11.25
N PRO A 150 -23.52 9.44 -11.55
CA PRO A 150 -24.07 9.41 -12.90
C PRO A 150 -23.10 9.97 -13.95
N GLN A 151 -23.09 9.37 -15.14
CA GLN A 151 -22.24 9.73 -16.29
C GLN A 151 -20.73 9.47 -16.08
N LYS A 152 -20.34 8.75 -15.02
CA LYS A 152 -18.97 8.26 -14.83
C LYS A 152 -18.91 6.75 -15.04
N TYR A 153 -18.14 6.36 -16.04
CA TYR A 153 -17.92 4.95 -16.41
C TYR A 153 -16.59 4.41 -15.88
N TYR A 154 -15.68 5.31 -15.51
CA TYR A 154 -14.33 5.02 -15.05
C TYR A 154 -13.96 5.98 -13.93
N VAL A 155 -12.97 5.55 -13.13
CA VAL A 155 -12.21 6.48 -12.28
C VAL A 155 -11.57 7.54 -13.17
N GLY A 156 -11.79 8.81 -12.83
CA GLY A 156 -11.23 9.93 -13.58
C GLY A 156 -9.70 9.95 -13.53
N HIS A 157 -9.08 10.43 -14.61
CA HIS A 157 -7.62 10.49 -14.71
C HIS A 157 -6.99 11.39 -13.65
N VAL A 158 -7.66 12.48 -13.28
CA VAL A 158 -7.17 13.42 -12.25
C VAL A 158 -7.11 12.75 -10.89
N GLU A 159 -8.17 12.05 -10.49
CA GLU A 159 -8.24 11.34 -9.21
C GLU A 159 -7.24 10.17 -9.17
N LEU A 160 -7.15 9.43 -10.26
CA LEU A 160 -6.18 8.34 -10.42
C LEU A 160 -4.74 8.84 -10.30
N THR A 161 -4.38 9.89 -11.04
CA THR A 161 -3.04 10.48 -11.00
C THR A 161 -2.73 11.06 -9.63
N THR A 162 -3.70 11.70 -8.98
CA THR A 162 -3.54 12.25 -7.62
C THR A 162 -3.25 11.13 -6.62
N HIS A 163 -4.01 10.04 -6.67
CA HIS A 163 -3.81 8.87 -5.81
C HIS A 163 -2.45 8.19 -6.05
N PHE A 164 -2.06 8.05 -7.32
CA PHE A 164 -0.77 7.46 -7.69
C PHE A 164 0.42 8.33 -7.25
N LEU A 165 0.38 9.64 -7.48
CA LEU A 165 1.43 10.55 -7.02
C LEU A 165 1.56 10.56 -5.49
N ALA A 166 0.44 10.56 -4.78
CA ALA A 166 0.45 10.45 -3.32
C ALA A 166 1.08 9.11 -2.86
N ALA A 167 0.82 8.01 -3.58
CA ALA A 167 1.48 6.72 -3.32
C ALA A 167 3.00 6.79 -3.50
N LEU A 168 3.46 7.45 -4.58
CA LEU A 168 4.89 7.63 -4.86
C LEU A 168 5.58 8.52 -3.82
N ILE A 169 4.91 9.57 -3.34
CA ILE A 169 5.41 10.41 -2.24
C ILE A 169 5.55 9.58 -0.96
N LEU A 170 4.52 8.80 -0.61
CA LEU A 170 4.56 7.90 0.55
C LEU A 170 5.68 6.87 0.41
N LEU A 171 5.84 6.26 -0.77
CA LEU A 171 6.91 5.31 -1.06
C LEU A 171 8.29 5.95 -0.88
N ALA A 172 8.53 7.09 -1.52
CA ALA A 172 9.80 7.80 -1.46
C ALA A 172 10.13 8.23 -0.02
N TYR A 173 9.13 8.73 0.71
CA TYR A 173 9.27 9.11 2.10
C TYR A 173 9.63 7.93 3.01
N THR A 174 8.89 6.82 2.89
CA THR A 174 9.11 5.61 3.68
C THR A 174 10.51 5.04 3.40
N GLN A 175 10.90 4.98 2.13
CA GLN A 175 12.22 4.50 1.71
C GLN A 175 13.34 5.39 2.22
N TRP A 176 13.21 6.71 2.07
CA TRP A 176 14.17 7.67 2.61
C TRP A 176 14.31 7.52 4.12
N PHE A 177 13.19 7.41 4.85
CA PHE A 177 13.21 7.24 6.29
C PHE A 177 13.88 5.93 6.69
N ALA A 178 13.54 4.80 6.04
CA ALA A 178 14.18 3.51 6.27
C ALA A 178 15.70 3.57 6.07
N MET A 179 16.15 4.14 4.96
CA MET A 179 17.58 4.27 4.64
C MET A 179 18.31 5.20 5.61
N SER A 180 17.65 6.24 6.13
CA SER A 180 18.24 7.14 7.13
C SER A 180 18.58 6.42 8.45
N LEU A 181 17.95 5.27 8.71
CA LEU A 181 18.21 4.44 9.88
C LEU A 181 19.26 3.34 9.63
N LEU A 182 19.57 3.03 8.37
CA LEU A 182 20.59 2.04 8.02
C LEU A 182 22.01 2.59 8.21
N PRO A 183 23.01 1.71 8.46
CA PRO A 183 24.42 2.10 8.52
C PRO A 183 24.83 2.83 7.24
N SER A 184 25.52 3.97 7.37
CA SER A 184 26.16 4.59 6.22
C SER A 184 27.20 3.63 5.63
N PHE A 185 27.33 3.56 4.31
CA PHE A 185 28.36 2.75 3.63
C PHE A 185 29.81 3.02 4.11
N GLN A 186 30.04 4.09 4.87
CA GLN A 186 31.34 4.43 5.47
C GLN A 186 31.64 3.70 6.79
N THR A 187 30.72 2.94 7.38
CA THR A 187 31.07 2.01 8.47
C THR A 187 31.85 0.84 7.87
N LYS A 188 33.16 1.02 7.70
CA LYS A 188 34.09 -0.03 7.32
C LYS A 188 33.95 -1.19 8.30
N VAL A 189 33.53 -2.36 7.81
CA VAL A 189 33.65 -3.61 8.55
C VAL A 189 35.14 -3.90 8.66
N LYS A 190 35.75 -3.53 9.80
CA LYS A 190 37.08 -4.02 10.15
C LYS A 190 36.93 -5.44 10.68
N SER A 191 36.97 -6.42 9.79
CA SER A 191 37.12 -7.83 10.17
C SER A 191 38.59 -8.23 10.04
N PRO A 192 39.32 -8.41 11.16
CA PRO A 192 40.72 -8.85 11.14
C PRO A 192 40.99 -10.11 10.30
N PRO A 193 40.16 -11.19 10.35
CA PRO A 193 40.46 -12.40 9.58
C PRO A 193 40.32 -12.20 8.07
N LEU A 194 39.37 -11.36 7.62
CA LEU A 194 39.12 -11.11 6.19
C LEU A 194 40.26 -10.33 5.51
N LYS A 195 41.03 -9.54 6.29
CA LYS A 195 42.24 -8.87 5.80
C LYS A 195 43.31 -9.86 5.36
N ASN A 196 43.42 -11.02 6.03
CA ASN A 196 44.42 -12.04 5.69
C ASN A 196 44.04 -12.79 4.40
N TYR A 197 42.75 -12.99 4.14
CA TYR A 197 42.28 -13.60 2.89
C TYR A 197 42.40 -12.65 1.68
N LEU A 198 42.28 -11.34 1.88
CA LEU A 198 42.49 -10.35 0.81
C LEU A 198 43.93 -10.33 0.29
N TRP A 199 44.92 -10.65 1.13
CA TRP A 199 46.31 -10.80 0.69
C TRP A 199 46.52 -12.02 -0.22
N LEU A 200 45.76 -13.10 -0.04
CA LEU A 200 45.83 -14.30 -0.90
C LEU A 200 45.20 -14.09 -2.28
N ILE A 201 44.38 -13.05 -2.46
CA ILE A 201 43.73 -12.72 -3.73
C ILE A 201 44.56 -11.71 -4.53
N LEU A 202 45.46 -10.98 -3.86
CA LEU A 202 46.29 -9.91 -4.44
C LEU A 202 47.76 -10.32 -4.68
N VAL A 203 48.12 -11.56 -4.36
CA VAL A 203 49.42 -12.20 -4.69
C VAL A 203 49.14 -13.35 -5.63
#